data_AF-A0A953M6D8-F1
#
_entry.id   AF-A0A953M6D8-F1
#
_cell.length_a   1.000
_cell.length_b   1.000
_cell.length_c   1.000
_cell.angle_alpha   90.00
_cell.angle_beta   90.00
_cell.angle_gamma   90.00
#
_symmetry.space_group_name_H-M   'P 1'
#
loop_
_entity.id
_entity.type
_entity.pdbx_description
1 polymer ?
#
loop_
_entity_poly.entity_id
_entity_poly.type
_entity_poly.pdbx_seq_one_letter_code
_entity_poly.pdbx_strand_id
1 'polypeptide(L)'
;RDIEPNAARHAVRLAEALRSANEVIETRAESLIADSDQDGDASFFSRIMLRNQERAVLLELIVQLHHSKTGGQRRDRINQRSLTTCIGAIYADSGEERLFDLGGLRIVIDSGCVSFS
;
A
#
# COMPACT_ATOMS: atom_id res chain seq x y z
N ARG A 1 14.94 29.76 19.53
CA ARG A 1 13.63 29.36 20.14
C ARG A 1 13.83 27.95 20.62
N ASP A 2 13.97 27.77 21.92
CA ASP A 2 14.23 26.45 22.49
C ASP A 2 12.90 25.72 22.67
N ILE A 3 12.86 24.43 22.31
CA ILE A 3 11.69 23.58 22.49
C ILE A 3 11.62 23.21 23.98
N GLU A 4 10.44 23.36 24.59
CA GLU A 4 10.27 22.97 25.99
C GLU A 4 10.61 21.49 26.21
N PRO A 5 11.35 21.11 27.26
CA PRO A 5 11.78 19.73 27.49
C PRO A 5 10.63 18.71 27.55
N ASN A 6 9.44 19.13 27.99
CA ASN A 6 8.25 18.28 28.02
C ASN A 6 7.69 18.04 26.62
N ALA A 7 7.64 19.09 25.78
CA ALA A 7 7.22 18.99 24.40
C ALA A 7 8.18 18.10 23.60
N ALA A 8 9.49 18.24 23.81
CA ALA A 8 10.50 17.38 23.20
C ALA A 8 10.31 15.90 23.58
N ARG A 9 10.12 15.60 24.87
CA ARG A 9 9.86 14.22 25.34
C ARG A 9 8.55 13.63 24.83
N HIS A 10 7.54 14.44 24.60
CA HIS A 10 6.27 13.97 24.03
C HIS A 10 6.41 13.68 22.54
N ALA A 11 7.09 14.56 21.79
CA ALA A 11 7.36 14.35 20.37
C ALA A 11 8.16 13.08 20.10
N VAL A 12 9.18 12.79 20.93
CA VAL A 12 9.96 11.54 20.82
C VAL A 12 9.08 10.31 21.02
N ARG A 13 8.26 10.29 22.08
CA ARG A 13 7.35 9.15 22.34
C ARG A 13 6.33 8.94 21.22
N LEU A 14 5.80 10.01 20.65
CA LEU A 14 4.89 9.92 19.50
C LEU A 14 5.62 9.38 18.26
N ALA A 15 6.85 9.84 18.01
CA ALA A 15 7.66 9.36 16.89
C ALA A 15 8.00 7.87 17.02
N GLU A 16 8.29 7.41 18.24
CA GLU A 16 8.51 5.98 18.54
C GLU A 16 7.24 5.16 18.27
N ALA A 17 6.09 5.60 18.78
CA ALA A 17 4.82 4.91 18.56
C ALA A 17 4.45 4.84 17.07
N LEU A 18 4.67 5.93 16.31
CA LEU A 18 4.44 5.95 14.87
C LEU A 18 5.41 5.03 14.13
N ARG A 19 6.68 4.94 14.55
CA ARG A 19 7.67 4.03 13.97
C ARG A 19 7.25 2.57 14.17
N SER A 20 6.89 2.19 15.39
CA SER A 20 6.43 0.82 15.68
C SER A 20 5.15 0.48 14.92
N ALA A 21 4.22 1.43 14.77
CA ALA A 21 3.04 1.23 13.94
C ALA A 21 3.40 1.01 12.46
N ASN A 22 4.35 1.79 11.94
CA ASN A 22 4.83 1.66 10.57
C ASN A 22 5.50 0.29 10.33
N GLU A 23 6.35 -0.16 11.24
CA GLU A 23 7.02 -1.47 11.15
C GLU A 23 6.01 -2.63 11.06
N VAL A 24 4.91 -2.57 11.84
CA VAL A 24 3.84 -3.57 11.76
C VAL A 24 3.13 -3.54 10.41
N ILE A 25 2.87 -2.34 9.88
CA ILE A 25 2.22 -2.16 8.57
C ILE A 25 3.12 -2.71 7.45
N GLU A 26 4.41 -2.36 7.46
CA GLU A 26 5.41 -2.85 6.51
C GLU A 26 5.51 -4.38 6.55
N THR A 27 5.66 -4.97 7.74
CA THR A 27 5.76 -6.43 7.91
C THR A 27 4.53 -7.15 7.37
N ARG A 28 3.32 -6.60 7.60
CA ARG A 28 2.08 -7.18 7.07
C ARG A 28 2.01 -7.08 5.55
N ALA A 29 2.38 -5.93 4.98
CA ALA A 29 2.43 -5.75 3.53
C ALA A 29 3.41 -6.73 2.87
N GLU A 30 4.62 -6.88 3.44
CA GLU A 30 5.62 -7.85 3.00
C GLU A 30 5.09 -9.29 3.05
N SER A 31 4.38 -9.64 4.14
CA SER A 31 3.77 -10.96 4.27
C SER A 31 2.72 -11.21 3.17
N LEU A 32 1.89 -10.21 2.84
CA LEU A 32 0.93 -10.34 1.74
C LEU A 32 1.63 -10.53 0.39
N ILE A 33 2.73 -9.81 0.13
CA ILE A 33 3.52 -9.98 -1.09
C ILE A 33 4.08 -11.41 -1.15
N ALA A 34 4.61 -11.93 -0.04
CA ALA A 34 5.13 -13.29 0.03
C ALA A 34 4.03 -14.36 -0.20
N ASP A 35 2.81 -14.09 0.25
CA ASP A 35 1.65 -14.98 0.10
C ASP A 35 0.93 -14.85 -1.26
N SER A 36 1.38 -13.94 -2.12
CA SER A 36 0.73 -13.68 -3.41
C SER A 36 1.11 -14.71 -4.48
N ASP A 37 0.18 -14.99 -5.38
CA ASP A 37 0.45 -15.83 -6.54
C ASP A 37 1.26 -15.01 -7.56
N GLN A 38 2.36 -15.56 -8.07
CA GLN A 38 3.24 -14.88 -9.02
C GLN A 38 3.10 -15.50 -10.41
N ASP A 39 2.94 -14.66 -11.44
CA ASP A 39 3.07 -15.06 -12.85
C ASP A 39 3.95 -14.03 -13.58
N GLY A 40 5.18 -14.44 -13.90
CA GLY A 40 6.21 -13.54 -14.41
C GLY A 40 6.50 -12.42 -13.42
N ASP A 41 6.32 -11.18 -13.88
CA ASP A 41 6.52 -9.98 -13.04
C ASP A 41 5.22 -9.54 -12.34
N ALA A 42 4.10 -10.25 -12.53
CA ALA A 42 2.81 -9.86 -11.97
C ALA A 42 2.50 -10.62 -10.68
N SER A 43 2.02 -9.88 -9.68
CA SER A 43 1.55 -10.43 -8.41
C SER A 43 0.02 -10.42 -8.36
N PHE A 44 -0.58 -11.54 -7.99
CA PHE A 44 -2.01 -11.77 -7.98
C PHE A 44 -2.49 -12.06 -6.56
N PHE A 45 -3.64 -11.47 -6.25
CA PHE A 45 -4.25 -11.55 -4.92
C PHE A 45 -5.74 -11.81 -5.06
N SER A 46 -6.27 -12.65 -4.17
CA SER A 46 -7.72 -12.70 -3.98
C SER A 46 -8.23 -11.34 -3.51
N ARG A 47 -9.27 -10.83 -4.15
CA ARG A 47 -9.88 -9.56 -3.76
C ARG A 47 -10.45 -9.61 -2.34
N ILE A 48 -10.99 -10.76 -1.93
CA ILE A 48 -11.49 -10.97 -0.55
C ILE A 48 -10.35 -10.86 0.46
N MET A 49 -9.19 -11.45 0.14
CA MET A 49 -8.01 -11.38 0.99
C MET A 49 -7.59 -9.93 1.23
N LEU A 50 -7.52 -9.11 0.17
CA LEU A 50 -7.18 -7.69 0.27
C LEU A 50 -8.27 -6.88 1.00
N ARG A 51 -9.55 -7.16 0.75
CA ARG A 51 -10.67 -6.49 1.45
C ARG A 51 -10.64 -6.70 2.98
N ASN A 52 -10.08 -7.81 3.44
CA ASN A 52 -9.98 -8.10 4.87
C ASN A 52 -8.82 -7.36 5.57
N GLN A 53 -7.96 -6.68 4.82
CA GLN A 53 -6.83 -5.92 5.37
C GLN A 53 -7.23 -4.50 5.75
N GLU A 54 -6.47 -3.89 6.66
CA GLU A 54 -6.59 -2.46 6.94
C GLU A 54 -6.08 -1.62 5.75
N ARG A 55 -6.71 -0.45 5.53
CA ARG A 55 -6.33 0.44 4.42
C ARG A 55 -4.87 0.86 4.44
N ALA A 56 -4.29 1.00 5.63
CA ALA A 56 -2.87 1.35 5.79
C ALA A 56 -1.95 0.25 5.25
N VAL A 57 -2.29 -1.02 5.48
CA VAL A 57 -1.56 -2.17 4.93
C VAL A 57 -1.69 -2.23 3.41
N LEU A 58 -2.89 -1.97 2.88
CA LEU A 58 -3.09 -1.91 1.42
C LEU A 58 -2.34 -0.75 0.76
N LEU A 59 -2.26 0.41 1.42
CA LEU A 59 -1.44 1.53 0.94
C LEU A 59 0.03 1.14 0.86
N GLU A 60 0.55 0.55 1.93
CA GLU A 60 1.95 0.13 2.00
C GLU A 60 2.26 -0.96 0.97
N LEU A 61 1.38 -1.95 0.81
CA LEU A 61 1.47 -2.98 -0.23
C LEU A 61 1.64 -2.36 -1.63
N ILE A 62 0.80 -1.39 -1.99
CA ILE A 62 0.88 -0.72 -3.30
C ILE A 62 2.20 0.04 -3.44
N VAL A 63 2.64 0.73 -2.38
CA VAL A 63 3.90 1.49 -2.38
C VAL A 63 5.11 0.56 -2.56
N GLN A 64 5.16 -0.57 -1.85
CA GLN A 64 6.25 -1.53 -1.97
C GLN A 64 6.32 -2.16 -3.36
N LEU A 65 5.17 -2.60 -3.91
CA LEU A 65 5.10 -3.13 -5.27
C LEU A 65 5.51 -2.07 -6.31
N HIS A 66 5.07 -0.82 -6.13
CA HIS A 66 5.50 0.29 -6.98
C HIS A 66 7.02 0.50 -6.92
N HIS A 67 7.58 0.58 -5.72
CA HIS A 67 9.02 0.75 -5.53
C HIS A 67 9.82 -0.39 -6.16
N SER A 68 9.36 -1.63 -6.02
CA SER A 68 9.97 -2.80 -6.66
C SER A 68 10.03 -2.64 -8.19
N LYS A 69 8.96 -2.14 -8.81
CA LYS A 69 8.86 -1.94 -10.26
C LYS A 69 9.68 -0.77 -10.80
N THR A 70 9.71 0.32 -10.05
CA THR A 70 10.29 1.60 -10.51
C THR A 70 11.74 1.79 -10.07
N GLY A 71 12.25 0.92 -9.19
CA GLY A 71 13.60 1.02 -8.62
C GLY A 71 13.74 2.17 -7.61
N GLY A 72 12.62 2.74 -7.14
CA GLY A 72 12.59 3.70 -6.03
C GLY A 72 13.18 5.09 -6.35
N GLN A 73 13.02 5.59 -7.58
CA GLN A 73 13.51 6.92 -7.93
C GLN A 73 12.55 8.01 -7.43
N ARG A 74 13.08 9.16 -6.96
CA ARG A 74 12.28 10.28 -6.40
C ARG A 74 11.22 10.90 -7.35
N ARG A 75 11.14 10.47 -8.62
CA ARG A 75 10.08 10.86 -9.57
C ARG A 75 8.81 9.98 -9.44
N ASP A 76 8.86 8.96 -8.60
CA ASP A 76 7.81 7.98 -8.29
C ASP A 76 6.72 8.54 -7.36
N ARG A 77 6.18 9.72 -7.70
CA ARG A 77 5.10 10.32 -6.91
C ARG A 77 3.78 9.66 -7.29
N ILE A 78 3.37 8.67 -6.51
CA ILE A 78 2.00 8.17 -6.58
C ILE A 78 1.05 9.24 -6.02
N ASN A 79 0.06 9.63 -6.81
CA ASN A 79 -0.95 10.58 -6.35
C ASN A 79 -1.85 9.93 -5.28
N GLN A 80 -1.93 10.56 -4.10
CA GLN A 80 -2.77 10.12 -2.98
C GLN A 80 -4.24 9.90 -3.39
N ARG A 81 -4.77 10.73 -4.30
CA ARG A 81 -6.14 10.57 -4.81
C ARG A 81 -6.29 9.29 -5.62
N SER A 82 -5.29 8.96 -6.44
CA SER A 82 -5.28 7.73 -7.24
C SER A 82 -5.19 6.49 -6.35
N LEU A 83 -4.33 6.50 -5.32
CA LEU A 83 -4.25 5.43 -4.30
C LEU A 83 -5.59 5.22 -3.59
N THR A 84 -6.19 6.32 -3.11
CA THR A 84 -7.47 6.25 -2.38
C THR A 84 -8.58 5.69 -3.27
N THR A 85 -8.60 6.07 -4.54
CA THR A 85 -9.58 5.56 -5.52
C THR A 85 -9.35 4.09 -5.84
N CYS A 86 -8.10 3.68 -6.02
CA CYS A 86 -7.71 2.28 -6.24
C CYS A 86 -8.14 1.39 -5.07
N ILE A 87 -7.81 1.80 -3.84
CA ILE A 87 -8.24 1.07 -2.64
C ILE A 87 -9.76 1.06 -2.53
N GLY A 88 -10.43 2.19 -2.81
CA GLY A 88 -11.90 2.24 -2.87
C GLY A 88 -12.48 1.22 -3.85
N ALA A 89 -11.85 1.03 -5.01
CA ALA A 89 -12.24 0.00 -5.97
C ALA A 89 -12.05 -1.42 -5.43
N ILE A 90 -10.99 -1.72 -4.67
CA ILE A 90 -10.81 -3.04 -4.04
C ILE A 90 -12.02 -3.39 -3.16
N TYR A 91 -12.50 -2.43 -2.35
CA TYR A 91 -13.67 -2.61 -1.48
C TYR A 91 -15.02 -2.56 -2.19
N ALA A 92 -15.13 -1.86 -3.33
CA ALA A 92 -16.39 -1.74 -4.06
C ALA A 92 -16.87 -3.11 -4.59
N ASP A 93 -18.17 -3.34 -4.61
CA ASP A 93 -18.77 -4.62 -5.08
C ASP A 93 -19.51 -4.45 -6.40
N SER A 94 -18.89 -3.73 -7.35
CA SER A 94 -19.54 -3.39 -8.63
C SER A 94 -19.50 -4.52 -9.65
N GLY A 95 -18.69 -5.58 -9.45
CA GLY A 95 -18.42 -6.62 -10.46
C GLY A 95 -17.65 -6.14 -11.70
N GLU A 96 -17.66 -4.84 -11.98
CA GLU A 96 -16.91 -4.21 -13.07
C GLU A 96 -15.40 -4.27 -12.87
N GLU A 97 -14.68 -4.65 -13.93
CA GLU A 97 -13.22 -4.54 -14.01
C GLU A 97 -12.80 -3.08 -13.96
N ARG A 98 -11.77 -2.77 -13.17
CA ARG A 98 -11.18 -1.44 -13.06
C ARG A 98 -9.68 -1.50 -13.22
N LEU A 99 -9.16 -0.62 -14.06
CA LEU A 99 -7.73 -0.51 -14.34
C LEU A 99 -7.19 0.81 -13.81
N PHE A 100 -6.07 0.73 -13.10
CA PHE A 100 -5.32 1.88 -12.59
C PHE A 100 -3.89 1.80 -13.10
N ASP A 101 -3.35 2.94 -13.51
CA ASP A 101 -1.93 3.09 -13.79
C ASP A 101 -1.37 4.08 -12.77
N LEU A 102 -0.54 3.57 -11.87
CA LEU A 102 0.09 4.32 -10.79
C LEU A 102 1.58 4.37 -11.07
N GLY A 103 2.02 5.35 -11.86
CA GLY A 103 3.45 5.64 -12.01
C GLY A 103 4.29 4.50 -12.59
N GLY A 104 3.71 3.65 -13.44
CA GLY A 104 4.38 2.46 -13.99
C GLY A 104 4.03 1.15 -13.29
N LEU A 105 3.24 1.20 -12.21
CA LEU A 105 2.55 0.03 -11.66
C LEU A 105 1.12 -0.01 -12.21
N ARG A 106 0.82 -1.02 -13.04
CA ARG A 106 -0.54 -1.29 -13.49
C ARG A 106 -1.25 -2.18 -12.48
N ILE A 107 -2.45 -1.77 -12.08
CA ILE A 107 -3.30 -2.51 -11.15
C ILE A 107 -4.62 -2.82 -11.85
N VAL A 108 -4.97 -4.09 -11.92
CA VAL A 108 -6.26 -4.54 -12.47
C VAL A 108 -7.07 -5.16 -11.33
N ILE A 109 -8.30 -4.66 -11.15
CA ILE A 109 -9.22 -5.13 -10.14
C ILE A 109 -10.42 -5.74 -10.87
N ASP A 110 -10.58 -7.05 -10.75
CA ASP A 110 -11.73 -7.81 -11.23
C ASP A 110 -12.59 -8.29 -10.04
N SER A 111 -13.76 -8.85 -10.30
CA SER A 111 -14.72 -9.41 -9.35
C SER A 111 -14.08 -10.28 -8.25
N GLY A 112 -13.14 -11.16 -8.61
CA GLY A 112 -12.50 -12.09 -7.65
C GLY A 112 -11.02 -11.82 -7.38
N CYS A 113 -10.34 -11.06 -8.22
CA CYS A 113 -8.87 -10.98 -8.25
C CYS A 113 -8.39 -9.52 -8.35
N VAL A 114 -7.22 -9.26 -7.79
CA VAL A 114 -6.46 -8.03 -8.01
C VAL A 114 -5.07 -8.42 -8.47
N SER A 115 -4.63 -7.87 -9.61
CA SER A 115 -3.28 -8.06 -10.13
C SER A 115 -2.49 -6.77 -10.16
N PHE A 116 -1.18 -6.90 -10.00
CA PHE A 116 -0.19 -5.83 -9.98
C PHE A 116 0.93 -6.17 -10.95
N SER A 117 1.15 -5.38 -12.00
CA SER A 117 2.11 -5.66 -13.08
C SER A 117 2.89 -4.43 -13.50
#